data_AF-A0A7X0QYP7-F1
#
_entry.id   AF-A0A7X0QYP7-F1
#
_cell.length_a   1.000
_cell.length_b   1.000
_cell.length_c   1.000
_cell.angle_alpha   90.00
_cell.angle_beta   90.00
_cell.angle_gamma   90.00
#
_symmetry.space_group_name_H-M   'P 1'
#
loop_
_entity.id
_entity.type
_entity.pdbx_description
1 polymer ?
#
loop_
_entity_poly.entity_id
_entity_poly.type
_entity_poly.pdbx_seq_one_letter_code
_entity_poly.pdbx_strand_id
1 'polypeptide(L)'
;MNYKIVEKSWFARIARMVLKSRNVAMVLGKSIHLSGVDKQTFLNDKGWFEHELCHIRQFQEHGYFRFLWLYLKESYRVGYYNNKYEAEAREAGMKHKRFFSEQLEKETGNIKPTGLPLPADEKKV
;
A
#
# COMPACT_ATOMS: atom_id res chain seq x y z
N MET A 1 -15.43 -2.92 -5.88
CA MET A 1 -15.28 -2.41 -4.49
C MET A 1 -15.36 -0.89 -4.50
N ASN A 2 -16.25 -0.29 -3.72
CA ASN A 2 -16.39 1.16 -3.62
C ASN A 2 -15.56 1.66 -2.43
N TYR A 3 -14.42 2.31 -2.69
CA TYR A 3 -13.52 2.85 -1.66
C TYR A 3 -13.37 4.36 -1.80
N LYS A 4 -13.27 5.07 -0.68
CA LYS A 4 -13.10 6.53 -0.64
C LYS A 4 -11.74 6.90 -0.09
N ILE A 5 -10.93 7.64 -0.83
CA ILE A 5 -9.65 8.15 -0.33
C ILE A 5 -9.87 9.57 0.22
N VAL A 6 -9.50 9.78 1.47
CA VAL A 6 -9.62 11.06 2.18
C VAL A 6 -8.23 11.50 2.63
N GLU A 7 -7.73 12.58 2.05
CA GLU A 7 -6.44 13.17 2.41
C GLU A 7 -6.59 14.08 3.63
N LYS A 8 -5.50 14.26 4.40
CA LYS A 8 -5.42 15.16 5.58
C LYS A 8 -6.46 14.89 6.66
N SER A 9 -6.91 13.64 6.80
CA SER A 9 -7.89 13.26 7.82
C SER A 9 -7.34 13.42 9.22
N TRP A 10 -8.17 13.91 10.14
CA TRP A 10 -7.78 14.06 11.55
C TRP A 10 -7.44 12.72 12.22
N PHE A 11 -8.14 11.64 11.83
CA PHE A 11 -7.83 10.28 12.29
C PHE A 11 -6.44 9.81 11.85
N ALA A 12 -6.08 10.08 10.58
CA ALA A 12 -4.76 9.73 10.06
C ALA A 12 -3.64 10.56 10.71
N ARG A 13 -3.94 11.78 11.21
CA ARG A 13 -2.99 12.57 12.01
C ARG A 13 -2.72 11.93 13.37
N ILE A 14 -3.75 11.39 14.02
CA ILE A 14 -3.59 10.65 15.29
C ILE A 14 -2.77 9.38 15.05
N ALA A 15 -3.10 8.62 14.01
CA ALA A 15 -2.34 7.44 13.61
C ALA A 15 -0.86 7.74 13.35
N ARG A 16 -0.57 8.88 12.71
CA ARG A 16 0.79 9.38 12.49
C ARG A 16 1.57 9.61 13.78
N MET A 17 0.93 10.17 14.80
CA MET A 17 1.56 10.39 16.11
C MET A 17 1.85 9.06 16.81
N VAL A 18 0.95 8.08 16.69
CA VAL A 18 1.07 6.76 17.32
C VAL A 18 2.14 5.91 16.63
N LEU A 19 2.16 5.88 15.29
CA LEU A 19 3.10 5.09 14.50
C LEU A 19 4.47 5.76 14.32
N LYS A 20 4.61 7.05 14.69
CA LYS A 20 5.81 7.89 14.50
C LYS A 20 6.35 7.92 13.06
N SER A 21 5.55 7.51 12.07
CA SER A 21 5.91 7.56 10.66
C SER A 21 5.53 8.88 10.02
N ARG A 22 6.26 9.32 8.98
CA ARG A 22 5.92 10.56 8.24
C ARG A 22 4.70 10.38 7.34
N ASN A 23 4.59 9.20 6.73
CA ASN A 23 3.54 8.85 5.79
C ASN A 23 2.71 7.72 6.40
N VAL A 24 1.40 7.93 6.53
CA VAL A 24 0.48 6.95 7.12
C VAL A 24 -0.79 6.89 6.29
N ALA A 25 -1.22 5.66 6.03
CA ALA A 25 -2.54 5.34 5.53
C ALA A 25 -3.28 4.55 6.62
N MET A 26 -4.57 4.80 6.75
CA MET A 26 -5.41 4.11 7.72
C MET A 26 -6.77 3.84 7.08
N VAL A 27 -7.20 2.59 7.12
CA VAL A 27 -8.55 2.23 6.68
C VAL A 27 -9.54 2.34 7.84
N LEU A 28 -10.67 2.99 7.56
CA LEU A 28 -11.85 3.00 8.41
C LEU A 28 -13.06 2.56 7.56
N GLY A 29 -13.41 1.28 7.69
CA GLY A 29 -14.49 0.66 6.92
C GLY A 29 -14.18 0.58 5.43
N LYS A 30 -14.71 1.53 4.65
CA LYS A 30 -14.48 1.65 3.19
C LYS A 30 -13.68 2.89 2.80
N SER A 31 -13.25 3.67 3.79
CA SER A 31 -12.52 4.92 3.57
C SER A 31 -11.05 4.74 3.94
N ILE A 32 -10.16 5.13 3.05
CA ILE A 32 -8.71 5.16 3.27
C ILE A 32 -8.35 6.60 3.62
N HIS A 33 -7.85 6.81 4.83
CA HIS A 33 -7.45 8.10 5.34
C HIS A 33 -5.93 8.25 5.23
N LEU A 34 -5.48 9.19 4.41
CA LEU A 34 -4.06 9.46 4.18
C LEU A 34 -3.59 10.65 5.02
N SER A 35 -2.38 10.55 5.59
CA SER A 35 -1.69 11.64 6.28
C SER A 35 -0.21 11.64 5.91
N GLY A 36 0.27 12.77 5.37
CA GLY A 36 1.66 12.95 4.97
C GLY A 36 2.02 12.42 3.57
N VAL A 37 1.05 11.83 2.85
CA VAL A 37 1.21 11.36 1.48
C VAL A 37 0.00 11.76 0.63
N ASP A 38 0.26 12.10 -0.63
CA ASP A 38 -0.78 12.39 -1.62
C ASP A 38 -1.38 11.11 -2.21
N LYS A 39 -2.64 11.17 -2.63
CA LYS A 39 -3.34 10.04 -3.25
C LYS A 39 -2.59 9.47 -4.45
N GLN A 40 -1.96 10.31 -5.27
CA GLN A 40 -1.23 9.83 -6.45
C GLN A 40 -0.01 8.98 -6.06
N THR A 41 0.78 9.45 -5.09
CA THR A 41 1.93 8.71 -4.56
C THR A 41 1.50 7.39 -3.94
N PHE A 42 0.41 7.41 -3.16
CA PHE A 42 -0.16 6.21 -2.55
C PHE A 42 -0.66 5.20 -3.61
N LEU A 43 -1.34 5.65 -4.67
CA LEU A 43 -1.81 4.77 -5.74
C LEU A 43 -0.69 4.23 -6.62
N ASN A 44 0.43 4.95 -6.73
CA ASN A 44 1.60 4.47 -7.46
C ASN A 44 2.30 3.33 -6.72
N ASP A 45 2.24 3.32 -5.38
CA ASP A 45 2.71 2.21 -4.55
C ASP A 45 1.64 1.11 -4.45
N LYS A 46 1.59 0.25 -5.47
CA LYS A 46 0.59 -0.83 -5.53
C LYS A 46 0.67 -1.80 -4.35
N GLY A 47 1.86 -2.05 -3.81
CA GLY A 47 2.01 -2.93 -2.64
C GLY A 47 1.38 -2.32 -1.40
N TRP A 48 1.55 -1.00 -1.22
CA TRP A 48 0.87 -0.27 -0.16
C TRP A 48 -0.64 -0.18 -0.41
N PHE A 49 -1.08 0.07 -1.64
CA PHE A 49 -2.50 0.11 -1.97
C PHE A 49 -3.22 -1.22 -1.66
N GLU A 50 -2.60 -2.36 -1.97
CA GLU A 50 -3.17 -3.67 -1.68
C GLU A 50 -3.19 -4.00 -0.18
N HIS A 51 -2.20 -3.53 0.58
CA HIS A 51 -2.21 -3.63 2.03
C HIS A 51 -3.46 -2.95 2.61
N GLU A 52 -3.75 -1.71 2.18
CA GLU A 52 -4.97 -1.02 2.61
C GLU A 52 -6.24 -1.71 2.08
N LEU A 53 -6.22 -2.25 0.87
CA LEU A 53 -7.35 -2.98 0.31
C LEU A 53 -7.68 -4.25 1.11
N CYS A 54 -6.65 -4.94 1.62
CA CYS A 54 -6.82 -6.07 2.53
C CYS A 54 -7.58 -5.63 3.80
N HIS A 55 -7.22 -4.50 4.40
CA HIS A 55 -7.96 -3.97 5.54
C HIS A 55 -9.41 -3.64 5.20
N ILE A 56 -9.70 -3.06 4.02
CA ILE A 56 -11.10 -2.83 3.59
C ILE A 56 -11.87 -4.15 3.54
N ARG A 57 -11.26 -5.21 2.99
CA ARG A 57 -11.87 -6.53 2.94
C ARG A 57 -12.10 -7.09 4.35
N GLN A 58 -11.12 -7.02 5.23
CA GLN A 58 -11.26 -7.48 6.62
C GLN A 58 -12.38 -6.72 7.36
N PHE A 59 -12.50 -5.40 7.13
CA PHE A 59 -13.60 -4.57 7.63
C PHE A 59 -14.97 -4.98 7.05
N GLN A 60 -15.03 -5.39 5.78
CA GLN A 60 -16.26 -5.91 5.15
C GLN A 60 -16.65 -7.29 5.70
N GLU A 61 -15.67 -8.17 5.93
CA GLU A 61 -15.90 -9.53 6.44
C GLU A 61 -16.29 -9.54 7.93
N HIS A 62 -15.66 -8.71 8.75
CA HIS A 62 -15.90 -8.69 10.20
C HIS A 62 -16.87 -7.60 10.66
N GLY A 63 -17.12 -6.58 9.84
CA GLY A 63 -17.90 -5.40 10.19
C GLY A 63 -17.09 -4.31 10.89
N TYR A 64 -17.55 -3.06 10.78
CA TYR A 64 -16.81 -1.84 11.16
C TYR A 64 -16.26 -1.86 12.59
N PHE A 65 -17.15 -1.88 13.59
CA PHE A 65 -16.76 -1.78 15.00
C PHE A 65 -16.11 -3.06 15.53
N ARG A 66 -16.60 -4.22 15.06
CA ARG A 66 -16.10 -5.52 15.47
C ARG A 66 -14.66 -5.73 15.01
N PHE A 67 -14.33 -5.37 13.77
CA PHE A 67 -12.95 -5.46 13.29
C PHE A 67 -12.02 -4.55 14.08
N LEU A 68 -12.41 -3.28 14.30
CA LEU A 68 -11.58 -2.34 15.05
C LEU A 68 -11.29 -2.85 16.48
N TRP A 69 -12.30 -3.42 17.15
CA TRP A 69 -12.12 -4.03 18.46
C TRP A 69 -11.20 -5.25 18.42
N LEU A 70 -11.41 -6.18 17.47
CA LEU A 70 -10.56 -7.36 17.30
C LEU A 70 -9.11 -6.97 17.01
N TYR A 71 -8.91 -5.99 16.14
CA TYR A 71 -7.61 -5.48 15.76
C TYR A 71 -6.89 -4.83 16.95
N LEU A 72 -7.57 -3.95 17.69
CA LEU A 72 -6.99 -3.31 18.89
C LEU A 72 -6.68 -4.33 19.98
N LYS A 73 -7.58 -5.28 20.23
CA LYS A 73 -7.40 -6.35 21.22
C LYS A 73 -6.20 -7.24 20.86
N GLU A 74 -6.08 -7.64 19.60
CA GLU A 74 -4.94 -8.44 19.13
C GLU A 74 -3.64 -7.62 19.23
N SER A 75 -3.66 -6.36 18.78
CA SER A 75 -2.50 -5.46 18.88
C SER A 75 -2.06 -5.22 20.32
N TYR A 76 -2.99 -5.13 21.27
CA TYR A 76 -2.67 -5.03 22.69
C TYR A 76 -2.07 -6.33 23.25
N ARG A 77 -2.51 -7.49 22.74
CA ARG A 77 -2.07 -8.80 23.23
C ARG A 77 -0.70 -9.22 22.68
N VAL A 78 -0.46 -9.03 21.38
CA VAL A 78 0.75 -9.52 20.70
C VAL A 78 1.62 -8.41 20.10
N GLY A 79 1.15 -7.16 20.14
CA GLY A 79 1.80 -6.01 19.51
C GLY A 79 1.33 -5.77 18.07
N TYR A 80 1.55 -4.54 17.59
CA TYR A 80 1.20 -4.12 16.23
C TYR A 80 1.87 -4.99 15.15
N TYR A 81 3.18 -5.22 15.26
CA TYR A 81 3.95 -5.96 14.23
C TYR A 81 3.55 -7.44 14.11
N ASN A 82 3.13 -8.06 15.22
CA ASN A 82 2.74 -9.47 15.30
C ASN A 82 1.23 -9.69 15.13
N ASN A 83 0.47 -8.63 14.86
CA ASN A 83 -0.95 -8.74 14.62
C ASN A 83 -1.19 -9.55 13.34
N LYS A 84 -1.98 -10.63 13.42
CA LYS A 84 -2.31 -11.48 12.28
C LYS A 84 -2.95 -10.71 11.12
N TYR A 85 -3.72 -9.66 11.41
CA TYR A 85 -4.37 -8.83 10.40
C TYR A 85 -3.34 -7.98 9.63
N GLU A 86 -2.29 -7.51 10.30
CA GLU A 86 -1.17 -6.80 9.70
C GLU A 86 -0.28 -7.75 8.88
N ALA A 87 -0.09 -8.98 9.36
CA ALA A 87 0.65 -10.01 8.64
C ALA A 87 -0.02 -10.34 7.31
N GLU A 88 -1.34 -10.58 7.32
CA GLU A 88 -2.12 -10.84 6.11
C GLU A 88 -2.07 -9.67 5.11
N ALA A 89 -2.22 -8.44 5.60
CA ALA A 89 -2.14 -7.24 4.76
C ALA A 89 -0.72 -7.06 4.17
N ARG A 90 0.33 -7.41 4.91
CA ARG A 90 1.72 -7.40 4.43
C ARG A 90 1.97 -8.46 3.36
N GLU A 91 1.44 -9.67 3.55
CA GLU A 91 1.50 -10.72 2.54
C GLU A 91 0.76 -10.33 1.25
N ALA A 92 -0.40 -9.69 1.37
CA ALA A 92 -1.14 -9.17 0.22
C ALA A 92 -0.27 -8.18 -0.57
N GLY A 93 0.27 -7.15 0.09
CA GLY A 93 1.12 -6.16 -0.59
C GLY A 93 2.41 -6.74 -1.19
N MET A 94 2.99 -7.78 -0.56
CA MET A 94 4.17 -8.46 -1.10
C MET A 94 3.86 -9.33 -2.33
N LYS A 95 2.68 -9.98 -2.38
CA LYS A 95 2.28 -10.80 -3.53
C LYS A 95 2.30 -9.99 -4.81
N HIS A 96 1.71 -8.79 -4.84
CA HIS A 96 1.75 -7.96 -6.05
C HIS A 96 3.15 -7.47 -6.39
N LYS A 97 3.98 -7.12 -5.41
CA LYS A 97 5.38 -6.75 -5.69
C LYS A 97 6.11 -7.88 -6.43
N ARG A 98 5.86 -9.13 -6.02
CA ARG A 98 6.41 -10.33 -6.64
C ARG A 98 5.84 -10.62 -8.03
N PHE A 99 4.52 -10.52 -8.22
CA PHE A 99 3.90 -10.68 -9.54
C PHE A 99 4.40 -9.63 -10.53
N PHE A 100 4.55 -8.37 -10.09
CA PHE A 100 5.02 -7.29 -10.96
C PHE A 100 6.51 -7.45 -11.30
N SER A 101 7.35 -7.87 -10.35
CA SER A 101 8.76 -8.18 -10.65
C SER A 101 8.87 -9.36 -11.61
N GLU A 102 8.08 -10.42 -11.44
CA GLU A 102 8.07 -11.58 -12.33
C GLU A 102 7.56 -11.23 -13.74
N GLN A 103 6.59 -10.31 -13.85
CA GLN A 103 6.13 -9.79 -15.15
C GLN A 103 7.16 -8.87 -15.82
N LEU A 104 7.79 -7.96 -15.07
CA LEU A 104 8.86 -7.11 -15.58
C LEU A 104 10.06 -7.94 -16.04
N GLU A 105 10.46 -8.97 -15.30
CA GLU A 105 11.53 -9.88 -15.71
C GLU A 105 11.16 -10.67 -16.98
N LYS A 106 9.89 -11.08 -17.13
CA LYS A 106 9.41 -11.73 -18.37
C LYS A 106 9.35 -10.77 -19.56
N GLU A 107 8.97 -9.52 -19.36
CA GLU A 107 8.93 -8.51 -20.42
C GLU A 107 10.33 -8.06 -20.82
N THR A 108 11.22 -7.82 -19.87
CA THR A 108 12.61 -7.41 -20.12
C THR A 108 13.51 -8.55 -20.61
N GLY A 109 13.27 -9.78 -20.13
CA GLY A 109 13.95 -10.99 -20.61
C GLY A 109 13.56 -11.42 -22.03
N ASN A 110 12.47 -10.87 -22.58
CA ASN A 110 12.04 -11.11 -23.96
C ASN A 110 12.56 -10.04 -24.96
N ILE A 111 13.30 -9.04 -24.47
CA ILE A 111 13.97 -8.05 -25.33
C ILE A 111 15.32 -8.64 -25.73
N LYS A 112 15.40 -9.28 -26.90
CA LYS A 112 16.70 -9.45 -27.57
C LYS A 112 17.30 -8.04 -27.76
N PRO A 113 18.60 -7.82 -27.48
CA PRO A 113 19.24 -6.54 -27.72
C PRO A 113 19.15 -6.25 -29.22
N THR A 114 18.15 -5.46 -29.61
CA THR A 114 18.04 -4.98 -30.98
C THR A 114 19.00 -3.81 -31.02
N GLY A 115 20.13 -4.01 -31.70
CA GLY A 115 21.19 -3.03 -31.87
C GLY A 115 20.70 -1.82 -32.67
N LEU A 116 19.92 -0.95 -32.02
CA LEU A 116 19.54 0.34 -32.54
C LEU A 116 20.70 1.29 -32.21
N PRO A 117 21.44 1.80 -33.20
CA PRO A 117 22.52 2.73 -32.92
C PRO A 117 21.96 3.98 -32.25
N LEU A 118 22.57 4.36 -31.13
CA LEU A 118 22.31 5.62 -30.46
C LEU A 118 22.51 6.75 -31.48
N PRO A 119 21.56 7.70 -31.65
CA PRO A 119 21.81 8.86 -32.47
C PRO A 119 22.99 9.61 -31.87
N ALA A 120 24.04 9.80 -32.68
CA ALA A 120 25.21 10.56 -32.31
C ALA A 120 24.76 11.98 -31.88
N ASP A 121 25.21 12.41 -30.70
CA ASP A 121 25.13 13.80 -30.27
C ASP A 121 25.89 14.65 -31.30
N GLU A 122 25.17 15.25 -32.25
CA GLU A 122 25.68 16.39 -33.01
C GLU A 122 25.81 17.57 -32.05
N LYS A 123 27.02 17.72 -31.48
CA LYS A 123 27.42 18.95 -30.81
C LYS A 123 27.40 20.09 -31.83
N LYS A 124 26.34 20.90 -31.79
CA LYS A 124 26.37 22.26 -32.32
C LYS A 124 27.22 23.14 -31.39
N VAL A 125 28.45 23.44 -31.80
CA VAL A 125 29.19 24.67 -31.46
C VAL A 125 29.96 25.10 -32.70
#